data_AF-A0A2U0U1F8-F1
#
_entry.id   AF-A0A2U0U1F8-F1
#
_cell.length_a   1.000
_cell.length_b   1.000
_cell.length_c   1.000
_cell.angle_alpha   90.00
_cell.angle_beta   90.00
_cell.angle_gamma   90.00
#
_symmetry.space_group_name_H-M   'P 1'
#
loop_
_entity.id
_entity.type
_entity.pdbx_description
1 polymer ?
#
loop_
_entity_poly.entity_id
_entity_poly.type
_entity_poly.pdbx_seq_one_letter_code
_entity_poly.pdbx_strand_id
1 'polypeptide(L)'
;ERETLLPFMGYATYQSYLKALRLRAGISFPFTTHTARHTFATLITLEQGVPIETVSKMLGHSNVSMTERYAKVTPQKLFEEFDRFLSFTEEMQLAI
;
A
#
# COMPACT_ATOMS: atom_id res chain seq x y z
N GLU A 1 4.00 0.05 -34.42
CA GLU A 1 3.72 -0.13 -32.98
C GLU A 1 4.55 0.86 -32.16
N ARG A 2 4.19 1.13 -30.91
CA ARG A 2 5.00 1.99 -30.02
C ARG A 2 6.04 1.15 -29.31
N GLU A 3 7.29 1.61 -29.30
CA GLU A 3 8.43 0.90 -28.66
C GLU A 3 8.35 0.93 -27.13
N THR A 4 7.76 1.98 -26.55
CA THR A 4 7.59 2.12 -25.10
C THR A 4 6.13 2.32 -24.72
N LEU A 5 5.76 1.83 -23.52
CA LEU A 5 4.43 2.03 -22.95
C LEU A 5 4.17 3.51 -22.61
N LEU A 6 5.19 4.19 -22.08
CA LEU A 6 5.15 5.60 -21.69
C LEU A 6 6.25 6.38 -22.42
N PRO A 7 6.00 7.65 -22.78
CA PRO A 7 7.02 8.50 -23.39
C PRO A 7 8.15 8.80 -22.41
N PHE A 8 9.37 8.96 -22.93
CA PHE A 8 10.52 9.37 -22.12
C PHE A 8 10.28 10.75 -21.51
N MET A 9 10.57 10.88 -20.22
CA MET A 9 10.50 12.14 -19.48
C MET A 9 11.74 12.29 -18.60
N GLY A 10 12.44 13.42 -18.75
CA GLY A 10 13.58 13.74 -17.89
C GLY A 10 13.14 13.90 -16.43
N TYR A 11 14.00 13.45 -15.50
CA TYR A 11 13.69 13.45 -14.06
C TYR A 11 13.31 14.85 -13.53
N ALA A 12 13.99 15.91 -13.96
CA ALA A 12 13.68 17.28 -13.55
C ALA A 12 12.28 17.74 -14.01
N THR A 13 11.89 17.38 -15.24
CA THR A 13 10.55 17.64 -15.78
C THR A 13 9.50 16.85 -15.00
N TYR A 14 9.77 15.58 -14.72
CA TYR A 14 8.91 14.72 -13.91
C TYR A 14 8.66 15.30 -12.50
N GLN A 15 9.72 15.73 -11.80
CA GLN A 15 9.60 16.39 -10.50
C GLN A 15 8.78 17.68 -10.56
N SER A 16 8.97 18.49 -11.61
CA SER A 16 8.21 19.72 -11.82
C SER A 16 6.71 19.45 -12.02
N TYR A 17 6.38 18.38 -12.75
CA TYR A 17 5.00 17.95 -12.93
C TYR A 17 4.37 17.42 -11.64
N LEU A 18 5.07 16.62 -10.84
CA LEU A 18 4.58 16.22 -9.52
C LEU A 18 4.28 17.42 -8.62
N LYS A 19 5.16 18.44 -8.63
CA LYS A 19 4.94 19.70 -7.89
C LYS A 19 3.69 20.44 -8.40
N ALA A 20 3.50 20.53 -9.72
CA ALA A 20 2.32 21.16 -10.31
C ALA A 20 1.03 20.41 -9.95
N LEU A 21 1.03 19.08 -10.05
CA LEU A 21 -0.10 18.23 -9.65
C LEU A 21 -0.45 18.43 -8.18
N ARG A 22 0.54 18.46 -7.30
CA ARG A 22 0.33 18.74 -5.87
C ARG A 22 -0.38 20.06 -5.62
N LEU A 23 0.10 21.14 -6.26
CA LEU A 23 -0.49 22.47 -6.12
C LEU A 23 -1.93 22.50 -6.63
N ARG A 24 -2.19 21.84 -7.77
CA ARG A 24 -3.55 21.72 -8.35
C ARG A 24 -4.50 20.89 -7.49
N ALA A 25 -4.00 19.86 -6.82
CA ALA A 25 -4.78 18.99 -5.95
C ALA A 25 -4.99 19.56 -4.55
N GLY A 26 -4.38 20.70 -4.21
CA GLY A 26 -4.48 21.30 -2.87
C GLY A 26 -3.77 20.51 -1.77
N ILE A 27 -2.80 19.65 -2.13
CA ILE A 27 -2.07 18.82 -1.16
C ILE A 27 -0.96 19.66 -0.51
N SER A 28 -1.01 19.81 0.82
CA SER A 28 -0.14 20.70 1.58
C SER A 28 1.31 20.20 1.70
N PHE A 29 1.52 18.88 1.68
CA PHE A 29 2.84 18.28 1.85
C PHE A 29 3.47 17.87 0.51
N PRO A 30 4.80 17.93 0.35
CA PRO A 30 5.46 17.43 -0.85
C PRO A 30 5.28 15.91 -0.99
N PHE A 31 4.81 15.45 -2.16
CA PHE A 31 4.80 14.02 -2.49
C PHE A 31 5.72 13.73 -3.68
N THR A 32 6.37 12.58 -3.61
CA THR A 32 7.27 12.06 -4.64
C THR A 32 6.79 10.69 -5.10
N THR A 33 7.48 10.06 -6.05
CA THR A 33 7.25 8.65 -6.42
C THR A 33 7.38 7.72 -5.22
N HIS A 34 8.28 8.02 -4.28
CA HIS A 34 8.39 7.24 -3.05
C HIS A 34 7.12 7.35 -2.21
N THR A 35 6.52 8.55 -2.08
CA THR A 35 5.24 8.72 -1.40
C THR A 35 4.15 7.87 -2.04
N ALA A 36 4.06 7.87 -3.37
CA ALA A 36 3.10 7.02 -4.09
C ALA A 36 3.34 5.53 -3.82
N ARG A 37 4.61 5.08 -3.79
CA ARG A 37 4.97 3.70 -3.44
C ARG A 37 4.57 3.33 -2.02
N HIS A 38 4.78 4.23 -1.05
CA HIS A 38 4.33 4.06 0.32
C HIS A 38 2.81 3.93 0.39
N THR A 39 2.08 4.85 -0.26
CA THR A 39 0.61 4.83 -0.30
C THR A 39 0.07 3.54 -0.92
N PHE A 40 0.68 3.06 -2.00
CA PHE A 40 0.32 1.77 -2.59
C PHE A 40 0.50 0.63 -1.58
N ALA A 41 1.66 0.57 -0.93
CA ALA A 41 1.96 -0.50 0.02
C ALA A 41 1.09 -0.48 1.28
N THR A 42 0.71 0.70 1.77
CA THR A 42 -0.09 0.82 3.00
C THR A 42 -1.59 0.81 2.70
N LEU A 43 -2.11 1.83 2.02
CA LEU A 43 -3.55 2.07 1.90
C LEU A 43 -4.21 1.14 0.87
N ILE A 44 -3.53 0.90 -0.24
CA ILE A 44 -4.12 0.14 -1.36
C ILE A 44 -4.01 -1.37 -1.16
N THR A 45 -2.96 -1.85 -0.48
CA THR A 45 -2.73 -3.28 -0.31
C THR A 45 -2.89 -3.75 1.14
N LEU A 46 -2.01 -3.35 2.06
CA LEU A 46 -2.02 -3.88 3.43
C LEU A 46 -3.31 -3.54 4.18
N GLU A 47 -3.84 -2.33 4.03
CA GLU A 47 -5.14 -1.94 4.60
C GLU A 47 -6.32 -2.70 3.98
N GLN A 48 -6.21 -3.17 2.74
CA GLN A 48 -7.20 -4.02 2.09
C GLN A 48 -7.02 -5.52 2.39
N GLY A 49 -6.10 -5.87 3.30
CA GLY A 49 -5.89 -7.25 3.75
C GLY A 49 -5.02 -8.09 2.82
N VAL A 50 -4.31 -7.48 1.88
CA VAL A 50 -3.36 -8.21 1.03
C VAL A 50 -2.19 -8.72 1.89
N PRO A 51 -1.83 -10.02 1.83
CA PRO A 51 -0.73 -10.57 2.62
C PRO A 51 0.59 -9.86 2.37
N ILE A 52 1.38 -9.66 3.43
CA ILE A 52 2.61 -8.85 3.38
C ILE A 52 3.66 -9.42 2.42
N GLU A 53 3.73 -10.75 2.27
CA GLU A 53 4.63 -11.44 1.34
C GLU A 53 4.25 -11.13 -0.11
N THR A 54 2.95 -11.03 -0.38
CA THR A 54 2.42 -10.65 -1.69
C THR A 54 2.76 -9.20 -1.98
N VAL A 55 2.54 -8.29 -1.03
CA VAL A 55 2.92 -6.88 -1.16
C VAL A 55 4.43 -6.75 -1.38
N SER A 56 5.24 -7.52 -0.66
CA SER A 56 6.70 -7.53 -0.81
C SER A 56 7.14 -7.91 -2.23
N LYS A 57 6.49 -8.92 -2.83
CA LYS A 57 6.73 -9.32 -4.23
C LYS A 57 6.27 -8.27 -5.22
N MET A 58 5.09 -7.67 -5.02
CA MET A 58 4.58 -6.57 -5.88
C MET A 58 5.52 -5.36 -5.89
N LEU A 59 6.14 -5.08 -4.74
CA LEU A 59 7.12 -4.00 -4.61
C LEU A 59 8.51 -4.37 -5.16
N GLY A 60 8.80 -5.65 -5.39
CA GLY A 60 10.12 -6.12 -5.80
C GLY A 60 11.16 -6.03 -4.69
N HIS A 61 10.75 -6.20 -3.43
CA HIS A 61 11.68 -6.25 -2.31
C HIS A 61 12.35 -7.63 -2.21
N SER A 62 13.66 -7.64 -1.95
CA SER A 62 14.45 -8.86 -1.79
C SER A 62 14.22 -9.56 -0.44
N ASN A 63 13.71 -8.82 0.56
CA ASN A 63 13.36 -9.34 1.88
C ASN A 63 12.04 -8.72 2.37
N VAL A 64 11.17 -9.56 2.94
CA VAL A 64 9.88 -9.14 3.53
C VAL A 64 10.09 -8.10 4.63
N SER A 65 11.21 -8.12 5.35
CA SER A 65 11.54 -7.11 6.35
C SER A 65 11.59 -5.68 5.82
N MET A 66 11.87 -5.49 4.54
CA MET A 66 11.78 -4.17 3.90
C MET A 66 10.34 -3.66 3.82
N THR A 67 9.39 -4.59 3.71
CA THR A 67 7.94 -4.34 3.61
C THR A 67 7.31 -4.20 4.99
N GLU A 68 7.88 -4.80 6.04
CA GLU A 68 7.42 -4.67 7.43
C GLU A 68 7.36 -3.22 7.91
N ARG A 69 8.19 -2.33 7.35
CA ARG A 69 8.08 -0.87 7.57
C ARG A 69 6.67 -0.32 7.28
N TYR A 70 5.91 -0.96 6.40
CA TYR A 70 4.56 -0.56 6.00
C TYR A 70 3.46 -1.26 6.80
N ALA A 71 3.79 -2.36 7.47
CA ALA A 71 2.87 -3.09 8.32
C ALA A 71 2.68 -2.33 9.64
N LYS A 72 1.76 -1.37 9.64
CA LYS A 72 1.20 -0.83 10.88
C LYS A 72 -0.06 -1.62 11.20
N VAL A 73 0.01 -2.46 12.22
CA VAL A 73 -1.21 -2.98 12.83
C VAL A 73 -1.85 -1.81 13.58
N THR A 74 -2.89 -1.23 13.01
CA THR A 74 -3.70 -0.28 13.76
C THR A 74 -4.55 -1.07 14.77
N PRO A 75 -4.74 -0.58 16.01
CA PRO A 75 -5.61 -1.24 16.98
C PRO A 75 -6.99 -1.55 16.39
N GLN A 76 -7.51 -0.65 15.57
CA GLN A 76 -8.78 -0.77 14.88
C GLN A 76 -8.84 -2.00 13.97
N LYS A 77 -7.83 -2.20 13.13
CA LYS A 77 -7.76 -3.38 12.26
C LYS A 77 -7.57 -4.69 13.03
N LEU A 78 -6.88 -4.63 14.18
CA LEU A 78 -6.76 -5.80 15.06
C LEU A 78 -8.13 -6.19 15.64
N PHE A 79 -8.93 -5.22 16.10
CA PHE A 79 -10.29 -5.49 16.57
C PHE A 79 -11.19 -6.02 15.45
N GLU A 80 -11.14 -5.44 14.25
CA GLU A 80 -11.93 -5.91 13.09
C GLU A 80 -11.63 -7.38 12.73
N GLU A 81 -10.35 -7.76 12.69
CA GLU A 81 -9.97 -9.16 12.42
C GLU A 81 -10.36 -10.09 13.58
N PHE A 82 -10.32 -9.61 14.83
CA PHE A 82 -10.74 -10.39 15.99
C PHE A 82 -12.26 -10.60 16.01
N ASP A 83 -13.05 -9.58 15.70
CA ASP A 83 -14.51 -9.68 15.57
C ASP A 83 -14.88 -10.65 14.45
N ARG A 84 -14.18 -10.59 13.32
CA ARG A 84 -14.34 -11.55 12.23
C ARG A 84 -14.03 -12.97 12.67
N PHE A 85 -12.96 -13.19 13.45
CA PHE A 85 -12.65 -14.49 14.01
C PHE A 85 -13.75 -14.99 14.96
N LEU A 86 -14.21 -14.13 15.88
CA LEU A 86 -15.29 -14.47 16.82
C LEU A 86 -16.57 -14.88 16.09
N SER A 87 -16.99 -14.11 15.08
CA SER A 87 -18.17 -14.41 14.26
C SER A 87 -18.06 -15.74 13.53
N PHE A 88 -16.85 -16.11 13.08
CA PHE A 88 -16.61 -17.42 12.47
C PHE A 88 -16.73 -18.57 13.48
N THR A 89 -16.34 -18.33 14.73
CA THR A 89 -16.35 -19.36 15.78
C THR A 89 -17.68 -19.50 16.53
N GLU A 90 -18.61 -18.55 16.42
CA GLU A 90 -19.89 -18.56 17.14
C GLU A 90 -20.72 -19.83 16.87
N GLU A 91 -20.68 -20.35 15.64
CA GLU A 91 -21.43 -21.55 15.25
C GLU A 91 -20.63 -22.85 15.42
N MET A 92 -19.35 -22.77 15.81
CA MET A 92 -18.53 -23.95 16.02
C MET A 92 -18.92 -24.65 17.33
N GLN A 93 -19.70 -25.71 17.25
CA GLN A 93 -19.93 -26.59 18.39
C GLN A 93 -18.70 -27.48 18.62
N LEU A 94 -18.24 -27.52 19.86
CA LEU A 94 -17.28 -28.52 20.33
C LEU A 94 -17.91 -29.91 20.14
N ALA A 95 -17.45 -30.63 19.11
CA ALA A 95 -17.70 -32.04 18.99
C ALA A 95 -16.87 -32.76 20.05
N ILE A 96 -17.50 -33.07 21.18
CA ILE A 96 -17.01 -34.02 22.19
C ILE A 96 -17.73 -35.35 21.96
#